data_AF-A0A431U075-F1
#
_entry.id   AF-A0A431U075-F1
#
_cell.length_a   1.000
_cell.length_b   1.000
_cell.length_c   1.000
_cell.angle_alpha   90.00
_cell.angle_beta   90.00
_cell.angle_gamma   90.00
#
_symmetry.space_group_name_H-M   'P 1'
#
loop_
_entity.id
_entity.type
_entity.pdbx_description
1 polymer ?
#
loop_
_entity_poly.entity_id
_entity_poly.type
_entity_poly.pdbx_seq_one_letter_code
_entity_poly.pdbx_strand_id
1 'polypeptide(L)'
;MKKRLLRYLALTATAGAALLLLLVFGTGDAGLTQRLLNGIEARALAGRSTLPDKLLLKGLYQGMMLTGRLRYPQATAFLRYYVGGRGDTLRFDARALLRHPEVQQALQRRKTAITFRHQPPPRPTYHAVRRTDWDLFYTFDLLFIRQQGGQVEFYDQYYFQPLQRRSRTPFRIGNIRFKLNDGLIHVAYPEAKRFTSYGQAAWARR
;
A
#
# COMPACT_ATOMS: atom_id res chain seq x y z
N MET A 1 41.54 -2.01 -27.85
CA MET A 1 41.66 -1.85 -26.38
C MET A 1 40.51 -1.06 -25.72
N LYS A 2 40.12 0.13 -26.20
CA LYS A 2 39.08 0.99 -25.56
C LYS A 2 37.73 0.31 -25.24
N LYS A 3 37.21 -0.55 -26.11
CA LYS A 3 35.92 -1.27 -25.89
C LYS A 3 35.96 -2.30 -24.76
N ARG A 4 37.14 -2.90 -24.47
CA ARG A 4 37.30 -3.85 -23.34
C ARG A 4 37.34 -3.10 -22.01
N LEU A 5 38.06 -1.98 -21.95
CA LEU A 5 38.13 -1.11 -20.76
C LEU A 5 36.76 -0.55 -20.36
N LEU A 6 35.96 -0.10 -21.33
CA LEU A 6 34.58 0.37 -21.10
C LEU A 6 33.66 -0.72 -20.56
N ARG A 7 33.82 -1.98 -21.01
CA ARG A 7 33.04 -3.12 -20.50
C ARG A 7 33.41 -3.46 -19.05
N TYR A 8 34.70 -3.44 -18.71
CA TYR A 8 35.15 -3.66 -17.33
C TYR A 8 34.67 -2.56 -16.39
N LEU A 9 34.75 -1.29 -16.79
CA LEU A 9 34.24 -0.16 -16.01
C LEU A 9 32.71 -0.23 -15.81
N ALA A 10 31.97 -0.63 -16.85
CA ALA A 10 30.53 -0.84 -16.72
C ALA A 10 30.20 -1.99 -15.77
N LEU A 11 30.91 -3.12 -15.88
CA LEU A 11 30.73 -4.29 -15.00
C LEU A 11 31.06 -3.97 -13.53
N THR A 12 32.17 -3.28 -13.25
CA THR A 12 32.54 -2.90 -11.88
C THR A 12 31.58 -1.87 -11.29
N ALA A 13 31.10 -0.91 -12.09
CA ALA A 13 30.07 0.03 -11.66
C ALA A 13 28.74 -0.67 -11.33
N THR A 14 28.32 -1.63 -12.15
CA THR A 14 27.10 -2.41 -11.89
C THR A 14 27.22 -3.31 -10.66
N ALA A 15 28.35 -3.98 -10.48
CA ALA A 15 28.61 -4.82 -9.31
C ALA A 15 28.70 -3.99 -8.01
N GLY A 16 29.35 -2.84 -8.07
CA GLY A 16 29.43 -1.89 -6.95
C GLY A 16 28.06 -1.32 -6.58
N ALA A 17 27.24 -0.94 -7.56
CA ALA A 17 25.88 -0.47 -7.32
C ALA A 17 24.99 -1.58 -6.73
N ALA A 18 25.12 -2.82 -7.21
CA ALA A 18 24.40 -3.97 -6.67
C ALA A 18 24.81 -4.26 -5.21
N LEU A 19 26.11 -4.22 -4.90
CA LEU A 19 26.61 -4.41 -3.54
C LEU A 19 26.14 -3.29 -2.61
N LEU A 20 26.16 -2.03 -3.07
CA LEU A 20 25.69 -0.89 -2.29
C LEU A 20 24.18 -0.98 -2.02
N LEU A 21 23.39 -1.38 -3.03
CA LEU A 21 21.96 -1.65 -2.86
C LEU A 21 21.73 -2.78 -1.84
N LEU A 22 22.46 -3.89 -1.96
CA LEU A 22 22.38 -5.01 -1.01
C LEU A 22 22.74 -4.57 0.42
N LEU A 23 23.77 -3.74 0.58
CA LEU A 23 24.16 -3.17 1.87
C LEU A 23 23.06 -2.27 2.44
N VAL A 24 22.49 -1.35 1.65
CA VAL A 24 21.39 -0.48 2.09
C VAL A 24 20.14 -1.29 2.45
N PHE A 25 19.83 -2.35 1.71
CA PHE A 25 18.73 -3.25 2.07
C PHE A 25 19.03 -4.09 3.32
N GLY A 26 20.30 -4.45 3.53
CA GLY A 26 20.79 -5.27 4.65
C GLY A 26 20.97 -4.50 5.97
N THR A 27 21.38 -3.23 5.93
CA THR A 27 21.64 -2.40 7.13
C THR A 27 20.58 -1.32 7.34
N GLY A 28 19.74 -1.06 6.35
CA GLY A 28 18.82 0.08 6.32
C GLY A 28 19.48 1.31 5.66
N ASP A 29 18.70 2.38 5.50
CA ASP A 29 19.11 3.58 4.77
C ASP A 29 19.40 4.79 5.69
N ALA A 30 19.53 4.56 7.00
CA ALA A 30 19.69 5.60 8.01
C ALA A 30 18.66 6.77 7.89
N GLY A 31 17.45 6.48 7.37
CA GLY A 31 16.40 7.48 7.18
C GLY A 31 16.60 8.40 5.98
N LEU A 32 17.54 8.13 5.08
CA LEU A 32 17.75 8.91 3.85
C LEU A 32 16.48 8.94 2.98
N THR A 33 15.78 7.81 2.84
CA THR A 33 14.51 7.70 2.13
C THR A 33 13.45 8.57 2.79
N GLN A 34 13.37 8.59 4.13
CA GLN A 34 12.42 9.46 4.82
C GLN A 34 12.75 10.94 4.57
N ARG A 35 14.03 11.34 4.59
CA ARG A 35 14.45 12.72 4.30
C ARG A 35 14.11 13.12 2.86
N LEU A 36 14.38 12.23 1.90
CA LEU A 36 14.03 12.43 0.50
C LEU A 36 12.52 12.62 0.33
N LEU A 37 11.72 11.72 0.90
CA LEU A 37 10.26 11.78 0.84
C LEU A 37 9.70 13.04 1.51
N ASN A 38 10.26 13.47 2.64
CA ASN A 38 9.86 14.72 3.29
C ASN A 38 10.14 15.95 2.41
N GLY A 39 11.27 15.95 1.69
CA GLY A 39 11.59 17.01 0.74
C GLY A 39 10.63 17.05 -0.46
N ILE A 40 10.28 15.88 -0.99
CA ILE A 40 9.26 15.74 -2.05
C ILE A 40 7.89 16.22 -1.54
N GLU A 41 7.49 15.81 -0.33
CA GLU A 41 6.24 16.23 0.31
C GLU A 41 6.16 17.75 0.49
N ALA A 42 7.23 18.38 0.99
CA ALA A 42 7.28 19.82 1.17
C ALA A 42 7.13 20.58 -0.17
N ARG A 43 7.81 20.13 -1.23
CA ARG A 43 7.65 20.71 -2.57
C ARG A 43 6.26 20.49 -3.14
N ALA A 44 5.70 19.30 -2.96
CA ALA A 44 4.35 18.98 -3.42
C ALA A 44 3.28 19.81 -2.72
N LEU A 45 3.39 20.00 -1.40
CA LEU A 45 2.49 20.86 -0.62
C LEU A 45 2.56 22.33 -1.07
N ALA A 46 3.73 22.79 -1.53
CA ALA A 46 3.92 24.13 -2.09
C ALA A 46 3.50 24.26 -3.57
N GLY A 47 2.98 23.19 -4.20
CA GLY A 47 2.64 23.18 -5.62
C GLY A 47 3.86 23.19 -6.56
N ARG A 48 5.05 22.83 -6.05
CA ARG A 48 6.34 22.90 -6.76
C ARG A 48 6.94 21.52 -7.04
N SER A 49 6.12 20.50 -7.28
CA SER A 49 6.59 19.15 -7.61
C SER A 49 7.38 19.15 -8.93
N THR A 50 8.59 18.63 -8.89
CA THR A 50 9.48 18.56 -10.05
C THR A 50 9.30 17.26 -10.84
N LEU A 51 9.81 17.19 -12.07
CA LEU A 51 9.81 15.94 -12.85
C LEU A 51 10.59 14.81 -12.14
N PRO A 52 11.79 15.06 -11.57
CA PRO A 52 12.49 14.07 -10.74
C PRO A 52 11.63 13.55 -9.58
N ASP A 53 10.88 14.41 -8.89
CA ASP A 53 9.99 13.98 -7.79
C ASP A 53 8.95 12.97 -8.30
N LYS A 54 8.31 13.27 -9.44
CA LYS A 54 7.31 12.39 -10.05
C LYS A 54 7.90 11.05 -10.45
N LEU A 55 9.08 11.03 -11.08
CA LEU A 55 9.75 9.80 -11.50
C LEU A 55 10.19 8.95 -10.30
N LEU A 56 10.75 9.58 -9.27
CA LEU A 56 11.14 8.90 -8.03
C LEU A 56 9.93 8.27 -7.34
N LEU A 57 8.82 9.01 -7.22
CA LEU A 57 7.59 8.47 -6.63
C LEU A 57 7.01 7.33 -7.48
N LYS A 58 6.97 7.46 -8.81
CA LYS A 58 6.53 6.38 -9.70
C LYS A 58 7.37 5.12 -9.50
N GLY A 59 8.71 5.27 -9.47
CA GLY A 59 9.64 4.18 -9.20
C GLY A 59 9.39 3.53 -7.83
N LEU A 60 9.16 4.34 -6.80
CA LEU A 60 8.82 3.86 -5.45
C LEU A 60 7.53 3.02 -5.46
N TYR A 61 6.44 3.53 -6.02
CA TYR A 61 5.16 2.80 -6.09
C TYR A 61 5.28 1.52 -6.92
N GLN A 62 6.03 1.54 -8.04
CA GLN A 62 6.29 0.34 -8.82
C GLN A 62 7.11 -0.69 -8.02
N GLY A 63 8.13 -0.25 -7.28
CA GLY A 63 8.91 -1.10 -6.38
C GLY A 63 8.06 -1.70 -5.26
N MET A 64 7.16 -0.92 -4.67
CA MET A 64 6.18 -1.41 -3.70
C MET A 64 5.23 -2.45 -4.31
N MET A 65 4.72 -2.20 -5.52
CA MET A 65 3.90 -3.21 -6.21
C MET A 65 4.71 -4.48 -6.52
N LEU A 66 5.97 -4.37 -6.93
CA LEU A 66 6.80 -5.53 -7.27
C LEU A 66 7.09 -6.38 -6.04
N THR A 67 7.59 -5.75 -4.98
CA THR A 67 7.92 -6.42 -3.70
C THR A 67 6.66 -6.93 -2.98
N GLY A 68 5.55 -6.20 -3.10
CA GLY A 68 4.25 -6.55 -2.54
C GLY A 68 3.61 -7.77 -3.19
N ARG A 69 3.90 -8.11 -4.46
CA ARG A 69 3.30 -9.30 -5.12
C ARG A 69 3.47 -10.59 -4.32
N LEU A 70 4.61 -10.74 -3.65
CA LEU A 70 4.96 -11.95 -2.91
C LEU A 70 4.48 -11.88 -1.45
N ARG A 71 4.49 -10.69 -0.84
CA ARG A 71 4.20 -10.50 0.59
C ARG A 71 2.76 -10.10 0.89
N TYR A 72 2.19 -9.27 0.02
CA TYR A 72 0.88 -8.60 0.16
C TYR A 72 0.17 -8.57 -1.20
N PRO A 73 -0.20 -9.74 -1.76
CA PRO A 73 -0.72 -9.83 -3.13
C PRO A 73 -2.02 -9.04 -3.31
N GLN A 74 -2.88 -9.00 -2.30
CA GLN A 74 -4.14 -8.28 -2.35
C GLN A 74 -3.92 -6.76 -2.31
N ALA A 75 -3.12 -6.25 -1.37
CA ALA A 75 -2.76 -4.83 -1.32
C ALA A 75 -2.12 -4.35 -2.63
N THR A 76 -1.30 -5.21 -3.25
CA THR A 76 -0.68 -4.93 -4.55
C THR A 76 -1.70 -4.83 -5.68
N ALA A 77 -2.71 -5.71 -5.70
CA ALA A 77 -3.78 -5.65 -6.69
C ALA A 77 -4.59 -4.35 -6.57
N PHE A 78 -4.88 -3.92 -5.34
CA PHE A 78 -5.59 -2.68 -5.06
C PHE A 78 -4.79 -1.45 -5.47
N LEU A 79 -3.50 -1.38 -5.09
CA LEU A 79 -2.62 -0.29 -5.49
C LEU A 79 -2.47 -0.22 -7.02
N ARG A 80 -2.33 -1.36 -7.71
CA ARG A 80 -2.27 -1.41 -9.18
C ARG A 80 -3.56 -0.91 -9.82
N TYR A 81 -4.71 -1.32 -9.29
CA TYR A 81 -6.00 -0.88 -9.80
C TYR A 81 -6.24 0.61 -9.54
N TYR A 82 -5.82 1.13 -8.39
CA TYR A 82 -5.89 2.56 -8.09
C TYR A 82 -5.11 3.41 -9.10
N VAL A 83 -3.91 2.95 -9.46
CA VAL A 83 -2.97 3.68 -10.31
C VAL A 83 -3.33 3.60 -11.80
N GLY A 84 -3.84 2.45 -12.28
CA GLY A 84 -4.05 2.24 -13.72
C GLY A 84 -5.24 1.35 -14.08
N GLY A 85 -6.11 1.03 -13.12
CA GLY A 85 -7.33 0.28 -13.36
C GLY A 85 -8.34 1.07 -14.18
N ARG A 86 -9.18 0.34 -14.92
CA ARG A 86 -10.31 0.91 -15.65
C ARG A 86 -11.61 0.46 -14.98
N GLY A 87 -12.49 1.42 -14.69
CA GLY A 87 -13.78 1.19 -14.04
C GLY A 87 -13.79 1.60 -12.56
N ASP A 88 -14.96 1.48 -11.94
CA ASP A 88 -15.21 2.02 -10.59
C ASP A 88 -15.28 0.94 -9.52
N THR A 89 -15.10 -0.34 -9.89
CA THR A 89 -15.17 -1.47 -8.96
C THR A 89 -14.07 -2.49 -9.22
N LEU A 90 -13.30 -2.82 -8.18
CA LEU A 90 -12.37 -3.95 -8.17
C LEU A 90 -13.01 -5.13 -7.41
N ARG A 91 -13.22 -6.25 -8.11
CA ARG A 91 -13.65 -7.49 -7.47
C ARG A 91 -12.45 -8.28 -6.93
N PHE A 92 -12.56 -8.82 -5.73
CA PHE A 92 -11.54 -9.66 -5.11
C PHE A 92 -12.13 -10.94 -4.49
N ASP A 93 -11.31 -11.97 -4.30
CA ASP A 93 -11.73 -13.22 -3.66
C ASP A 93 -11.78 -13.05 -2.13
N ALA A 94 -13.00 -13.05 -1.57
CA ALA A 94 -13.22 -12.88 -0.14
C ALA A 94 -12.94 -14.15 0.70
N ARG A 95 -12.66 -15.31 0.08
CA ARG A 95 -12.45 -16.57 0.82
C ARG A 95 -11.24 -16.52 1.74
N ALA A 96 -10.20 -15.78 1.38
CA ALA A 96 -9.03 -15.58 2.23
C ALA A 96 -9.38 -14.75 3.48
N LEU A 97 -10.22 -13.72 3.32
CA LEU A 97 -10.67 -12.86 4.43
C LEU A 97 -11.43 -13.65 5.48
N LEU A 98 -12.28 -14.60 5.10
CA LEU A 98 -13.03 -15.44 6.04
C LEU A 98 -12.15 -16.30 6.97
N ARG A 99 -10.89 -16.53 6.59
CA ARG A 99 -9.90 -17.26 7.42
C ARG A 99 -9.13 -16.34 8.35
N HIS A 100 -9.26 -15.03 8.17
CA HIS A 100 -8.48 -14.06 8.91
C HIS A 100 -9.02 -13.88 10.35
N PRO A 101 -8.18 -13.92 11.40
CA PRO A 101 -8.65 -13.86 12.79
C PRO A 101 -9.48 -12.62 13.12
N GLU A 102 -9.04 -11.43 12.68
CA GLU A 102 -9.78 -10.17 12.91
C GLU A 102 -11.15 -10.17 12.20
N VAL A 103 -11.24 -10.81 11.04
CA VAL A 103 -12.51 -10.93 10.29
C VAL A 103 -13.42 -11.91 11.00
N GLN A 104 -12.91 -13.08 11.41
CA GLN A 104 -13.67 -14.07 12.18
C GLN A 104 -14.21 -13.47 13.48
N GLN A 105 -13.38 -12.71 14.20
CA GLN A 105 -13.78 -12.04 15.43
C GLN A 105 -14.86 -10.97 15.18
N ALA A 106 -14.72 -10.15 14.13
CA ALA A 106 -15.73 -9.16 13.74
C ALA A 106 -17.06 -9.84 13.40
N LEU A 107 -17.00 -10.91 12.61
CA LEU A 107 -18.13 -11.73 12.20
C LEU A 107 -18.85 -12.38 13.40
N GLN A 108 -18.12 -13.03 14.30
CA GLN A 108 -18.68 -13.63 15.53
C GLN A 108 -19.38 -12.59 16.41
N ARG A 109 -18.80 -11.39 16.51
CA ARG A 109 -19.34 -10.25 17.27
C ARG A 109 -20.40 -9.45 16.50
N ARG A 110 -20.85 -9.94 15.34
CA ARG A 110 -21.86 -9.31 14.46
C ARG A 110 -21.52 -7.85 14.15
N LYS A 111 -20.25 -7.56 13.90
CA LYS A 111 -19.76 -6.24 13.54
C LYS A 111 -20.10 -5.94 12.08
N THR A 112 -20.38 -4.68 11.82
CA THR A 112 -20.78 -4.17 10.49
C THR A 112 -19.60 -3.61 9.69
N ALA A 113 -18.45 -3.41 10.33
CA ALA A 113 -17.21 -3.01 9.68
C ALA A 113 -15.98 -3.35 10.51
N ILE A 114 -14.81 -3.36 9.87
CA ILE A 114 -13.49 -3.49 10.48
C ILE A 114 -12.64 -2.27 10.10
N THR A 115 -12.08 -1.59 11.10
CA THR A 115 -11.22 -0.42 10.90
C THR A 115 -9.75 -0.84 11.01
N PHE A 116 -8.94 -0.53 9.99
CA PHE A 116 -7.51 -0.87 9.98
C PHE A 116 -6.60 0.35 10.11
N ARG A 117 -6.98 1.49 9.53
CA ARG A 117 -6.22 2.74 9.53
C ARG A 117 -7.02 3.92 10.09
N HIS A 118 -6.30 4.86 10.69
CA HIS A 118 -6.71 6.19 11.17
C HIS A 118 -8.19 6.59 10.96
N GLN A 119 -9.07 6.24 11.91
CA GLN A 119 -10.35 6.92 12.10
C GLN A 119 -10.71 7.08 13.60
N PRO A 120 -11.36 8.20 13.99
CA PRO A 120 -11.86 8.44 15.36
C PRO A 120 -12.97 7.42 15.71
N PRO A 121 -13.32 7.27 17.01
CA PRO A 121 -13.51 5.96 17.65
C PRO A 121 -14.49 5.07 16.88
N PRO A 122 -14.19 3.76 16.76
CA PRO A 122 -15.08 2.82 16.11
C PRO A 122 -16.46 2.98 16.72
N ARG A 123 -17.48 3.21 15.87
CA ARG A 123 -18.87 3.04 16.29
C ARG A 123 -18.97 1.71 17.04
N PRO A 124 -19.85 1.54 18.04
CA PRO A 124 -19.96 0.27 18.76
C PRO A 124 -20.14 -0.96 17.85
N THR A 125 -20.67 -0.74 16.64
CA THR A 125 -20.86 -1.74 15.58
C THR A 125 -19.60 -2.07 14.77
N TYR A 126 -18.46 -1.42 15.02
CA TYR A 126 -17.20 -1.62 14.30
C TYR A 126 -16.21 -2.43 15.14
N HIS A 127 -15.36 -3.18 14.45
CA HIS A 127 -14.23 -3.90 15.02
C HIS A 127 -12.94 -3.12 14.74
N ALA A 128 -12.24 -2.70 15.78
CA ALA A 128 -10.95 -2.03 15.63
C ALA A 128 -9.81 -3.03 15.81
N VAL A 129 -8.99 -3.18 14.78
CA VAL A 129 -7.86 -4.10 14.76
C VAL A 129 -6.74 -3.54 15.65
N ARG A 130 -6.37 -4.30 16.69
CA ARG A 130 -5.36 -3.88 17.70
C ARG A 130 -3.95 -4.41 17.41
N ARG A 131 -3.81 -5.35 16.46
CA ARG A 131 -2.52 -5.84 15.97
C ARG A 131 -2.48 -5.59 14.47
N THR A 132 -1.53 -4.78 14.00
CA THR A 132 -1.33 -4.48 12.57
C THR A 132 -1.09 -5.76 11.78
N ASP A 133 -2.18 -6.38 11.30
CA ASP A 133 -2.12 -7.29 10.18
C ASP A 133 -1.73 -6.44 8.98
N TRP A 134 -0.47 -6.51 8.58
CA TRP A 134 0.06 -5.64 7.53
C TRP A 134 -0.62 -5.87 6.18
N ASP A 135 -1.11 -7.08 5.91
CA ASP A 135 -1.76 -7.39 4.63
C ASP A 135 -3.11 -6.69 4.55
N LEU A 136 -3.97 -6.87 5.56
CA LEU A 136 -5.25 -6.15 5.60
C LEU A 136 -5.06 -4.65 5.83
N PHE A 137 -4.07 -4.27 6.63
CA PHE A 137 -3.73 -2.87 6.88
C PHE A 137 -3.37 -2.17 5.58
N TYR A 138 -2.55 -2.74 4.70
CA TYR A 138 -2.23 -2.08 3.43
C TYR A 138 -3.38 -2.13 2.41
N THR A 139 -4.27 -3.12 2.53
CA THR A 139 -5.37 -3.33 1.59
C THR A 139 -6.58 -2.44 1.89
N PHE A 140 -6.92 -2.24 3.16
CA PHE A 140 -8.17 -1.60 3.56
C PHE A 140 -7.91 -0.47 4.55
N ASP A 141 -8.69 0.60 4.45
CA ASP A 141 -8.81 1.57 5.53
C ASP A 141 -9.98 1.17 6.43
N LEU A 142 -11.11 0.82 5.80
CA LEU A 142 -12.37 0.42 6.43
C LEU A 142 -13.03 -0.70 5.61
N LEU A 143 -13.09 -1.90 6.15
CA LEU A 143 -13.77 -3.02 5.50
C LEU A 143 -15.19 -3.17 6.04
N PHE A 144 -16.20 -2.80 5.27
CA PHE A 144 -17.59 -3.05 5.62
C PHE A 144 -17.95 -4.52 5.44
N ILE A 145 -18.86 -4.99 6.29
CA ILE A 145 -19.36 -6.36 6.32
C ILE A 145 -20.87 -6.33 6.21
N ARG A 146 -21.43 -7.12 5.29
CA ARG A 146 -22.86 -7.41 5.22
C ARG A 146 -23.09 -8.91 5.17
N GLN A 147 -24.03 -9.40 5.97
CA GLN A 147 -24.44 -10.80 5.96
C GLN A 147 -25.82 -10.93 5.35
N GLN A 148 -25.97 -11.71 4.29
CA GLN A 148 -27.26 -11.93 3.63
C GLN A 148 -27.30 -13.33 3.01
N GLY A 149 -28.37 -14.10 3.28
CA GLY A 149 -28.62 -15.38 2.59
C GLY A 149 -27.48 -16.40 2.70
N GLY A 150 -26.79 -16.48 3.85
CA GLY A 150 -25.64 -17.39 4.04
C GLY A 150 -24.34 -16.93 3.37
N GLN A 151 -24.33 -15.74 2.76
CA GLN A 151 -23.15 -15.09 2.20
C GLN A 151 -22.67 -13.96 3.12
N VAL A 152 -21.37 -13.65 3.00
CA VAL A 152 -20.77 -12.44 3.54
C VAL A 152 -20.23 -11.62 2.39
N GLU A 153 -20.69 -10.39 2.34
CA GLU A 153 -20.16 -9.37 1.45
C GLU A 153 -19.18 -8.48 2.20
N PHE A 154 -18.08 -8.17 1.54
CA PHE A 154 -17.03 -7.28 2.00
C PHE A 154 -16.87 -6.15 0.99
N TYR A 155 -16.85 -4.91 1.45
CA TYR A 155 -16.65 -3.78 0.56
C TYR A 155 -15.93 -2.62 1.26
N ASP A 156 -15.23 -1.82 0.47
CA ASP A 156 -14.56 -0.58 0.91
C ASP A 156 -14.59 0.43 -0.25
N GLN A 157 -14.69 1.72 0.08
CA GLN A 157 -14.38 2.79 -0.86
C GLN A 157 -12.89 3.08 -0.75
N TYR A 158 -12.11 2.48 -1.64
CA TYR A 158 -10.66 2.60 -1.60
C TYR A 158 -10.21 3.92 -2.22
N TYR A 159 -9.51 4.74 -1.43
CA TYR A 159 -8.89 5.98 -1.89
C TYR A 159 -7.68 6.35 -1.04
N PHE A 160 -6.75 7.10 -1.63
CA PHE A 160 -5.67 7.73 -0.87
C PHE A 160 -6.12 9.12 -0.40
N GLN A 161 -5.81 9.45 0.86
CA GLN A 161 -6.18 10.76 1.42
C GLN A 161 -5.49 11.90 0.65
N PRO A 162 -6.12 13.09 0.57
CA PRO A 162 -5.48 14.26 -0.01
C PRO A 162 -4.16 14.61 0.69
N LEU A 163 -3.21 15.16 -0.06
CA LEU A 163 -1.86 15.49 0.42
C LEU A 163 -1.87 16.35 1.69
N GLN A 164 -2.84 17.27 1.80
CA GLN A 164 -2.99 18.22 2.90
C GLN A 164 -3.38 17.55 4.22
N ARG A 165 -4.01 16.37 4.20
CA ARG A 165 -4.38 15.64 5.42
C ARG A 165 -3.19 15.00 6.12
N ARG A 166 -2.04 14.89 5.45
CA ARG A 166 -0.80 14.32 6.01
C ARG A 166 -1.00 12.94 6.66
N SER A 167 -1.91 12.14 6.11
CA SER A 167 -2.04 10.73 6.46
C SER A 167 -0.78 10.00 6.03
N ARG A 168 -0.09 9.37 6.97
CA ARG A 168 1.27 8.84 6.78
C ARG A 168 1.29 7.34 7.03
N THR A 169 1.09 6.58 5.96
CA THR A 169 1.16 5.12 6.02
C THR A 169 2.61 4.67 6.23
N PRO A 170 2.91 3.88 7.28
CA PRO A 170 4.25 3.32 7.50
C PRO A 170 4.49 2.15 6.55
N PHE A 171 5.68 2.10 5.94
CA PHE A 171 6.13 1.06 5.02
C PHE A 171 7.45 0.43 5.47
N ARG A 172 7.64 -0.85 5.11
CA ARG A 172 8.83 -1.63 5.41
C ARG A 172 9.26 -2.43 4.19
N ILE A 173 10.46 -2.16 3.68
CA ILE A 173 11.07 -2.91 2.57
C ILE A 173 12.47 -3.36 3.03
N GLY A 174 12.63 -4.65 3.32
CA GLY A 174 13.83 -5.14 4.02
C GLY A 174 13.99 -4.44 5.37
N ASN A 175 15.18 -3.89 5.61
CA ASN A 175 15.47 -3.09 6.81
C ASN A 175 15.18 -1.58 6.66
N ILE A 176 14.74 -1.14 5.47
CA ILE A 176 14.35 0.25 5.23
C ILE A 176 12.93 0.48 5.76
N ARG A 177 12.79 1.49 6.62
CA ARG A 177 11.51 1.90 7.21
C ARG A 177 11.25 3.36 6.90
N PHE A 178 10.12 3.66 6.30
CA PHE A 178 9.72 5.03 6.00
C PHE A 178 8.20 5.19 6.16
N LYS A 179 7.75 6.42 6.26
CA LYS A 179 6.34 6.82 6.23
C LYS A 179 6.11 7.60 4.97
N LEU A 180 5.10 7.21 4.21
CA LEU A 180 4.72 7.87 2.97
C LEU A 180 3.40 8.61 3.19
N ASN A 181 3.35 9.89 2.83
CA ASN A 181 2.09 10.62 2.81
C ASN A 181 1.21 10.05 1.69
N ASP A 182 0.00 9.63 2.03
CA ASP A 182 -0.94 8.99 1.11
C ASP A 182 -1.18 9.83 -0.16
N GLY A 183 -1.27 11.16 -0.01
CA GLY A 183 -1.55 12.06 -1.13
C GLY A 183 -0.41 12.22 -2.13
N LEU A 184 0.79 11.73 -1.84
CA LEU A 184 1.90 11.73 -2.81
C LEU A 184 1.62 10.84 -4.03
N ILE A 185 0.67 9.91 -3.93
CA ILE A 185 0.28 9.08 -5.05
C ILE A 185 -0.29 9.93 -6.20
N HIS A 186 -0.96 11.03 -5.88
CA HIS A 186 -1.53 11.95 -6.87
C HIS A 186 -0.48 12.85 -7.53
N VAL A 187 0.70 12.97 -6.93
CA VAL A 187 1.86 13.60 -7.59
C VAL A 187 2.44 12.64 -8.65
N ALA A 188 2.50 11.34 -8.33
CA ALA A 188 3.00 10.33 -9.24
C ALA A 188 1.99 9.97 -10.34
N TYR A 189 0.72 9.83 -9.99
CA TYR A 189 -0.38 9.35 -10.82
C TYR A 189 -1.58 10.30 -10.64
N PRO A 190 -1.56 11.49 -11.26
CA PRO A 190 -2.63 12.48 -11.13
C PRO A 190 -4.00 11.95 -11.62
N GLU A 191 -4.01 10.98 -12.51
CA GLU A 191 -5.18 10.29 -13.03
C GLU A 191 -5.81 9.26 -12.07
N ALA A 192 -5.12 8.91 -10.99
CA ALA A 192 -5.57 7.88 -10.05
C ALA A 192 -6.86 8.33 -9.35
N LYS A 193 -7.86 7.46 -9.37
CA LYS A 193 -9.20 7.74 -8.85
C LYS A 193 -9.66 6.69 -7.85
N ARG A 194 -10.54 7.11 -6.93
CA ARG A 194 -11.21 6.22 -5.98
C ARG A 194 -11.99 5.12 -6.71
N PHE A 195 -12.10 3.96 -6.07
CA PHE A 195 -12.91 2.85 -6.56
C PHE A 195 -13.53 2.06 -5.41
N THR A 196 -14.58 1.29 -5.71
CA THR A 196 -15.21 0.36 -4.80
C THR A 196 -14.47 -0.97 -4.84
N SER A 197 -13.91 -1.44 -3.73
CA SER A 197 -13.51 -2.84 -3.63
C SER A 197 -14.69 -3.68 -3.17
N TYR A 198 -14.91 -4.84 -3.78
CA TYR A 198 -16.02 -5.73 -3.44
C TYR A 198 -15.62 -7.20 -3.53
N GLY A 199 -15.98 -7.98 -2.51
CA GLY A 199 -15.80 -9.42 -2.50
C GLY A 199 -16.95 -10.09 -1.75
N GLN A 200 -17.32 -11.30 -2.17
CA GLN A 200 -18.35 -12.09 -1.51
C GLN A 200 -17.89 -13.53 -1.33
N ALA A 201 -18.28 -14.17 -0.23
CA ALA A 201 -18.00 -15.57 0.02
C ALA A 201 -19.07 -16.22 0.91
N ALA A 202 -19.31 -17.51 0.68
CA ALA A 202 -20.23 -18.29 1.48
C ALA A 202 -19.71 -18.43 2.91
N TRP A 203 -20.54 -18.14 3.90
CA TRP A 203 -20.21 -18.33 5.31
C TRP A 203 -21.09 -19.42 5.90
N ALA A 204 -20.55 -20.63 5.95
CA ALA A 204 -21.10 -21.70 6.77
C ALA A 204 -20.85 -21.36 8.25
N ARG A 205 -21.91 -21.07 9.01
CA ARG A 205 -21.82 -21.05 10.48
C ARG A 205 -21.44 -22.47 10.92
N ARG A 206 -20.22 -22.62 11.43
CA ARG A 206 -19.85 -23.79 12.22
C ARG A 206 -20.23 -23.53 13.67
#